data_AF-A0A1Y0HBH0-F1
#
_entry.id   AF-A0A1Y0HBH0-F1
#
_cell.length_a   1.000
_cell.length_b   1.000
_cell.length_c   1.000
_cell.angle_alpha   90.00
_cell.angle_beta   90.00
_cell.angle_gamma   90.00
#
_symmetry.space_group_name_H-M   'P 1'
#
loop_
_entity.id
_entity.type
_entity.pdbx_description
1 polymer ?
#
loop_
_entity_poly.entity_id
_entity_poly.type
_entity_poly.pdbx_seq_one_letter_code
_entity_poly.pdbx_strand_id
1 'polypeptide(L)'
;MNYQDWLNAVDKLLAEGDAGYSTTQIEKEDLRGAHQQGVSPVDYVAQGDHPLVAIKPAPALPLPLPPISLDQAKFLVRTLDQAGLALIILGILVLGFGFFQIFGSFGEMLNLQRDLEMKTYGPTRGQMGLAIAIRIVDVMARAGLTATVGIIAWSVSGMLRATYPGSSSRDASREGAEN
;
A
#
# COMPACT_ATOMS: atom_id res chain seq x y z
N MET A 1 -0.90 -28.01 -39.03
CA MET A 1 -1.04 -27.78 -37.58
C MET A 1 -1.32 -26.30 -37.35
N ASN A 2 -2.32 -25.93 -36.57
CA ASN A 2 -2.59 -24.53 -36.27
C ASN A 2 -1.45 -23.94 -35.43
N TYR A 3 -1.18 -22.64 -35.54
CA TYR A 3 -0.13 -21.95 -34.79
C TYR A 3 -0.29 -22.13 -33.27
N GLN A 4 -1.52 -22.08 -32.76
CA GLN A 4 -1.79 -22.28 -31.34
C GLN A 4 -1.46 -23.70 -30.87
N ASP A 5 -1.80 -24.71 -31.68
CA ASP A 5 -1.48 -26.11 -31.35
C ASP A 5 0.04 -26.32 -31.37
N TRP A 6 0.73 -25.65 -32.30
CA TRP A 6 2.18 -25.69 -32.43
C TRP A 6 2.88 -25.07 -31.21
N LEU A 7 2.43 -23.89 -30.75
CA LEU A 7 2.95 -23.25 -29.53
C LEU A 7 2.75 -24.13 -28.29
N ASN A 8 1.56 -24.72 -28.13
CA ASN A 8 1.26 -25.61 -27.00
C ASN A 8 2.19 -26.85 -26.99
N ALA A 9 2.56 -27.36 -28.16
CA ALA A 9 3.50 -28.47 -28.28
C ALA A 9 4.93 -28.06 -27.92
N VAL A 10 5.37 -26.87 -28.33
CA VAL A 10 6.67 -26.30 -27.96
C VAL A 10 6.75 -26.08 -26.45
N ASP A 11 5.73 -25.48 -25.82
CA ASP A 11 5.69 -25.27 -24.36
C ASP A 11 5.79 -26.59 -23.58
N LYS A 12 5.10 -27.62 -24.06
CA LYS A 12 5.15 -28.95 -23.44
C LYS A 12 6.57 -29.56 -23.53
N LEU A 13 7.22 -29.44 -24.69
CA LEU A 13 8.57 -29.95 -24.90
C LEU A 13 9.63 -29.17 -24.11
N LEU A 14 9.48 -27.85 -23.98
CA LEU A 14 10.35 -27.02 -23.13
C LEU A 14 10.21 -27.37 -21.65
N ALA A 15 8.98 -27.67 -21.20
CA ALA A 15 8.72 -28.12 -19.83
C ALA A 15 9.30 -29.52 -19.56
N GLU A 16 9.23 -30.43 -20.53
CA GLU A 16 9.85 -31.77 -20.44
C GLU A 16 11.39 -31.69 -20.47
N GLY A 17 11.95 -30.69 -21.15
CA GLY A 17 13.39 -30.45 -21.26
C GLY A 17 14.01 -29.61 -20.13
N ASP A 18 13.24 -29.24 -19.10
CA ASP A 18 13.66 -28.38 -17.98
C ASP A 18 14.33 -27.06 -18.43
N ALA A 19 13.85 -26.49 -19.54
CA ALA A 19 14.46 -25.30 -20.14
C ALA A 19 14.36 -24.05 -19.25
N GLY A 20 13.44 -24.02 -18.28
CA GLY A 20 13.24 -22.89 -17.36
C GLY A 20 12.56 -21.67 -18.01
N TYR A 21 12.12 -21.76 -19.27
CA TYR A 21 11.39 -20.73 -19.99
C TYR A 21 10.28 -21.31 -20.88
N SER A 22 9.32 -20.46 -21.29
CA SER A 22 8.21 -20.86 -22.18
C SER A 22 8.12 -19.97 -23.42
N THR A 23 7.25 -20.33 -24.37
CA THR A 23 6.99 -19.57 -25.60
C THR A 23 6.53 -18.13 -25.34
N THR A 24 6.07 -17.81 -24.14
CA THR A 24 5.73 -16.43 -23.74
C THR A 24 6.95 -15.53 -23.55
N GLN A 25 8.12 -16.14 -23.31
CA GLN A 25 9.40 -15.47 -23.07
C GLN A 25 10.32 -15.50 -24.29
N ILE A 26 9.93 -16.17 -25.38
CA ILE A 26 10.68 -16.22 -26.65
C ILE A 26 10.21 -15.09 -27.57
N GLU A 27 11.13 -14.52 -28.35
CA GLU A 27 10.80 -13.48 -29.32
C GLU A 27 9.72 -13.95 -30.31
N LYS A 28 8.66 -13.14 -30.45
CA LYS A 28 7.50 -13.50 -31.28
C LYS A 28 7.86 -13.65 -32.76
N GLU A 29 8.88 -12.93 -33.22
CA GLU A 29 9.36 -12.99 -34.60
C GLU A 29 10.01 -14.34 -34.90
N ASP A 30 10.76 -14.89 -33.94
CA ASP A 30 11.38 -16.21 -34.03
C ASP A 30 10.33 -17.33 -34.05
N LEU A 31 9.38 -17.31 -33.10
CA LEU A 31 8.29 -18.30 -33.03
C LEU A 31 7.40 -18.30 -34.28
N ARG A 32 7.10 -17.12 -34.82
CA ARG A 32 6.31 -17.00 -36.06
C ARG A 32 7.12 -17.40 -37.28
N GLY A 33 8.40 -17.04 -37.33
CA GLY A 33 9.33 -17.44 -38.39
C GLY A 33 9.46 -18.95 -38.49
N ALA A 34 9.72 -19.63 -37.36
CA ALA A 34 9.85 -21.08 -37.29
C ALA A 34 8.56 -21.81 -37.74
N HIS A 35 7.38 -21.33 -37.29
CA HIS A 35 6.10 -21.91 -37.70
C HIS A 35 5.83 -21.71 -39.20
N GLN A 36 6.11 -20.51 -39.74
CA GLN A 36 5.92 -20.21 -41.17
C GLN A 36 6.89 -20.98 -42.07
N GLN A 37 8.09 -21.28 -41.56
CA GLN A 37 9.08 -22.13 -42.23
C GLN A 37 8.73 -23.64 -42.13
N GLY A 38 7.69 -24.00 -41.38
CA GLY A 38 7.25 -25.38 -41.24
C GLY A 38 8.12 -26.23 -40.31
N VAL A 39 8.91 -25.60 -39.43
CA VAL A 39 9.75 -26.29 -38.44
C VAL A 39 8.86 -27.04 -37.47
N SER A 40 9.21 -28.30 -37.17
CA SER A 40 8.45 -29.08 -36.20
C SER A 40 8.73 -28.57 -34.77
N PRO A 41 7.77 -28.67 -33.82
CA PRO A 41 8.00 -28.27 -32.43
C PRO A 41 9.22 -28.94 -31.79
N VAL A 42 9.51 -30.20 -32.17
CA VAL A 42 10.63 -30.99 -31.65
C VAL A 42 11.96 -30.46 -32.18
N ASP A 43 12.04 -30.19 -33.47
CA ASP A 43 13.26 -29.65 -34.09
C ASP A 43 13.55 -28.23 -33.59
N TYR A 44 12.49 -27.45 -33.37
CA TYR A 44 12.61 -26.12 -32.78
C TYR A 44 13.21 -26.19 -31.38
N VAL A 45 12.64 -26.96 -30.45
CA VAL A 45 13.17 -27.08 -29.08
C VAL A 45 14.57 -27.69 -29.03
N ALA A 46 14.88 -28.63 -29.93
CA ALA A 46 16.21 -29.23 -30.02
C ALA A 46 17.32 -28.24 -30.45
N GLN A 47 16.96 -27.11 -31.06
CA GLN A 47 17.90 -26.07 -31.45
C GLN A 47 18.53 -25.36 -30.24
N GLY A 48 17.86 -25.36 -29.08
CA GLY A 48 18.43 -25.04 -27.77
C GLY A 48 18.84 -23.58 -27.50
N ASP A 49 18.93 -22.73 -28.53
CA ASP A 49 19.36 -21.33 -28.42
C ASP A 49 18.27 -20.40 -28.99
N HIS A 50 17.20 -20.22 -28.20
CA HIS A 50 16.08 -19.37 -28.57
C HIS A 50 16.29 -17.93 -28.08
N PRO A 51 16.14 -16.91 -28.94
CA PRO A 51 16.22 -15.52 -28.51
C PRO A 51 15.07 -15.24 -27.56
N LEU A 52 15.41 -15.13 -26.27
CA LEU A 52 14.44 -14.77 -25.24
C LEU A 52 14.18 -13.26 -25.35
N VAL A 53 12.90 -12.88 -25.34
CA VAL A 53 12.51 -11.49 -25.12
C VAL A 53 13.20 -11.09 -23.84
N ALA A 54 14.13 -10.13 -23.93
CA ALA A 54 14.73 -9.51 -22.76
C ALA A 54 13.57 -9.10 -21.86
N ILE A 55 13.35 -9.85 -20.78
CA ILE A 55 12.37 -9.53 -19.78
C ILE A 55 12.93 -8.24 -19.21
N LYS A 56 12.51 -7.09 -19.76
CA LYS A 56 12.61 -5.83 -19.06
C LYS A 56 11.99 -6.16 -17.71
N PRO A 57 12.77 -6.15 -16.61
CA PRO A 57 12.19 -6.33 -15.30
C PRO A 57 11.01 -5.35 -15.25
N ALA A 58 9.87 -5.86 -14.78
CA ALA A 58 8.62 -5.11 -14.66
C ALA A 58 8.91 -3.65 -14.34
N PRO A 59 8.21 -2.68 -14.96
CA PRO A 59 8.54 -1.26 -14.80
C PRO A 59 8.68 -1.00 -13.31
N ALA A 60 9.93 -0.78 -12.87
CA ALA A 60 10.19 -0.31 -11.53
C ALA A 60 9.42 0.99 -11.45
N LEU A 61 8.30 0.98 -10.73
CA LEU A 61 7.57 2.20 -10.43
C LEU A 61 8.55 3.21 -9.83
N PRO A 62 8.41 4.47 -10.21
CA PRO A 62 9.48 5.23 -10.79
C PRO A 62 10.26 6.04 -9.76
N LEU A 63 11.41 6.54 -10.22
CA LEU A 63 12.44 7.29 -9.53
C LEU A 63 13.41 6.42 -8.73
N PRO A 64 14.68 6.29 -9.18
CA PRO A 64 15.75 6.16 -8.22
C PRO A 64 15.69 7.42 -7.36
N LEU A 65 15.06 7.31 -6.18
CA LEU A 65 15.34 8.22 -5.09
C LEU A 65 16.87 8.31 -4.99
N PRO A 66 17.45 9.52 -4.86
CA PRO A 66 18.90 9.67 -4.77
C PRO A 66 19.42 8.65 -3.76
N PRO A 67 20.54 7.95 -4.03
CA PRO A 67 20.98 6.82 -3.22
C PRO A 67 21.23 7.29 -1.79
N ILE A 68 20.17 7.21 -0.97
CA ILE A 68 20.23 7.38 0.46
C ILE A 68 20.98 6.17 0.98
N SER A 69 21.95 6.42 1.85
CA SER A 69 22.68 5.35 2.53
C SER A 69 21.70 4.43 3.24
N LEU A 70 22.05 3.16 3.38
CA LEU A 70 21.21 2.16 4.04
C LEU A 70 20.89 2.57 5.50
N ASP A 71 21.80 3.30 6.14
CA ASP A 71 21.61 3.88 7.47
C ASP A 71 20.57 5.00 7.50
N GLN A 72 20.55 5.87 6.48
CA GLN A 72 19.50 6.89 6.33
C GLN A 72 18.13 6.25 6.08
N ALA A 73 18.07 5.17 5.29
CA ALA A 73 16.85 4.43 5.08
C ALA A 73 16.35 3.76 6.38
N LYS A 74 17.24 3.11 7.16
CA LYS A 74 16.92 2.55 8.48
C LYS A 74 16.36 3.62 9.44
N PHE A 75 16.99 4.80 9.47
CA PHE A 75 16.53 5.92 10.30
C PHE A 75 15.15 6.44 9.88
N LEU A 76 14.92 6.63 8.58
CA LEU A 76 13.64 7.10 8.05
C LEU A 76 12.51 6.10 8.34
N VAL A 77 12.75 4.81 8.10
CA VAL A 77 11.78 3.73 8.37
C VAL A 77 11.39 3.73 9.85
N ARG A 78 12.36 3.82 10.77
CA ARG A 78 12.08 3.90 12.21
C ARG A 78 11.26 5.12 12.59
N THR A 79 11.65 6.29 12.08
CA THR A 79 10.97 7.56 12.39
C THR A 79 9.55 7.57 11.85
N LEU A 80 9.35 7.09 10.62
CA LEU A 80 8.04 7.01 9.97
C LEU A 80 7.13 5.95 10.60
N ASP A 81 7.67 4.80 11.00
CA ASP A 81 6.88 3.78 11.73
C ASP A 81 6.41 4.32 13.10
N GLN A 82 7.31 4.93 13.87
CA GLN A 82 6.97 5.46 15.20
C GLN A 82 6.05 6.68 15.13
N ALA A 83 6.34 7.64 14.25
CA ALA A 83 5.50 8.81 14.05
C ALA A 83 4.14 8.45 13.46
N GLY A 84 4.11 7.52 12.50
CA GLY A 84 2.87 7.00 11.90
C GLY A 84 1.96 6.36 12.94
N LEU A 85 2.51 5.47 13.77
CA LEU A 85 1.78 4.84 14.88
C LEU A 85 1.28 5.88 15.90
N ALA A 86 2.14 6.82 16.29
CA ALA A 86 1.78 7.87 17.24
C ALA A 86 0.64 8.75 16.73
N LEU A 87 0.62 9.10 15.44
CA LEU A 87 -0.45 9.86 14.82
C LEU A 87 -1.77 9.08 14.74
N ILE A 88 -1.70 7.77 14.46
CA ILE A 88 -2.89 6.91 14.49
C ILE A 88 -3.48 6.85 15.91
N ILE A 89 -2.64 6.62 16.92
CA ILE A 89 -3.07 6.61 18.34
C ILE A 89 -3.64 7.97 18.72
N LEU A 90 -2.99 9.07 18.33
CA LEU A 90 -3.47 10.43 18.57
C LEU A 90 -4.85 10.65 17.92
N GLY A 91 -5.06 10.21 16.69
CA GLY A 91 -6.35 10.27 16.01
C GLY A 91 -7.45 9.52 16.77
N ILE A 92 -7.14 8.32 17.28
CA ILE A 92 -8.06 7.53 18.13
C ILE A 92 -8.36 8.26 19.44
N LEU A 93 -7.35 8.84 20.09
CA LEU A 93 -7.54 9.60 21.33
C LEU A 93 -8.38 10.86 21.10
N VAL A 94 -8.18 11.57 19.99
CA VAL A 94 -9.00 12.72 19.59
C VAL A 94 -10.45 12.32 19.36
N LEU A 95 -10.72 11.15 18.77
CA LEU A 95 -12.08 10.61 18.69
C LEU A 95 -12.65 10.33 20.07
N GLY A 96 -11.93 9.60 20.91
CA GLY A 96 -12.38 9.22 22.26
C GLY A 96 -12.69 10.43 23.13
N PHE A 97 -11.77 11.39 23.22
CA PHE A 97 -11.97 12.64 23.96
C PHE A 97 -13.04 13.54 23.34
N GLY A 98 -13.09 13.62 22.00
CA GLY A 98 -14.09 14.41 21.29
C GLY A 98 -15.51 13.88 21.52
N PHE A 99 -15.71 12.56 21.43
CA PHE A 99 -17.00 11.94 21.79
C PHE A 99 -17.35 12.18 23.26
N PHE A 100 -16.41 11.98 24.18
CA PHE A 100 -16.63 12.24 25.60
C PHE A 100 -17.08 13.68 25.87
N GLN A 101 -16.44 14.67 25.26
CA GLN A 101 -16.84 16.08 25.39
C GLN A 101 -18.21 16.36 24.75
N ILE A 102 -18.53 15.74 23.61
CA ILE A 102 -19.85 15.89 22.98
C ILE A 102 -20.94 15.36 23.89
N PHE A 103 -20.77 14.18 24.50
CA PHE A 103 -21.74 13.61 25.45
C PHE A 103 -21.82 14.38 26.78
N GLY A 104 -20.68 14.83 27.31
CA GLY A 104 -20.65 15.66 28.53
C GLY A 104 -21.37 17.00 28.34
N SER A 105 -21.09 17.69 27.23
CA SER A 105 -21.77 18.95 26.89
C SER A 105 -23.26 18.74 26.54
N PHE A 106 -23.65 17.56 26.07
CA PHE A 106 -25.06 17.19 25.91
C PHE A 106 -25.78 17.11 27.26
N GLY A 107 -25.13 16.54 28.29
CA GLY A 107 -25.66 16.50 29.65
C GLY A 107 -25.85 17.89 30.25
N GLU A 108 -24.87 18.78 30.05
CA GLU A 108 -24.97 20.18 30.47
C GLU A 108 -26.07 20.93 29.70
N MET A 109 -26.17 20.75 28.38
CA MET A 109 -27.22 21.37 27.56
C MET A 109 -28.62 20.87 27.91
N LEU A 110 -28.80 19.59 28.24
CA LEU A 110 -30.09 19.05 28.70
C LEU A 110 -30.51 19.66 30.05
N ASN A 111 -29.56 19.83 30.96
CA ASN A 111 -29.82 20.52 32.23
C ASN A 111 -30.15 22.01 32.00
N LEU A 112 -29.42 22.69 31.13
CA LEU A 112 -29.66 24.08 30.75
C LEU A 112 -31.01 24.27 30.05
N GLN A 113 -31.43 23.32 29.21
CA GLN A 113 -32.74 23.34 28.57
C GLN A 113 -33.88 23.11 29.57
N ARG A 114 -33.66 22.24 30.57
CA ARG A 114 -34.61 22.02 31.67
C ARG A 114 -34.76 23.28 32.55
N ASP A 115 -33.67 24.02 32.76
CA ASP A 115 -33.69 25.30 33.48
C ASP A 115 -34.24 26.46 32.62
N LEU A 116 -34.03 26.44 31.30
CA LEU A 116 -34.51 27.46 30.35
C LEU A 116 -35.95 27.23 29.89
N GLU A 117 -36.53 26.04 29.97
CA GLU A 117 -37.99 25.88 29.82
C GLU A 117 -38.76 26.64 30.92
N MET A 118 -38.10 27.08 31.99
CA MET A 118 -38.65 28.04 32.97
C MET A 118 -38.42 29.53 32.62
N LYS A 119 -37.64 29.86 31.57
CA LYS A 119 -37.36 31.25 31.15
C LYS A 119 -37.42 31.40 29.63
N THR A 120 -38.35 32.23 29.16
CA THR A 120 -38.83 32.47 27.78
C THR A 120 -37.78 32.77 26.68
N TYR A 121 -36.47 32.67 26.94
CA TYR A 121 -35.38 33.03 26.02
C TYR A 121 -34.22 32.01 26.01
N GLY A 122 -34.51 30.72 25.84
CA GLY A 122 -33.49 29.70 25.55
C GLY A 122 -33.17 29.59 24.06
N PRO A 123 -31.93 29.23 23.65
CA PRO A 123 -31.62 28.94 22.26
C PRO A 123 -32.52 27.80 21.75
N THR A 124 -33.02 27.94 20.51
CA THR A 124 -33.98 26.98 19.96
C THR A 124 -33.34 25.60 19.82
N ARG A 125 -34.13 24.52 19.99
CA ARG A 125 -33.66 23.13 19.85
C ARG A 125 -32.90 22.88 18.53
N GLY A 126 -33.24 23.62 17.46
CA GLY A 126 -32.54 23.60 16.18
C GLY A 126 -31.12 24.19 16.21
N GLN A 127 -30.88 25.26 16.98
CA GLN A 127 -29.55 25.85 17.13
C GLN A 127 -28.61 24.95 17.94
N MET A 128 -29.11 24.28 18.98
CA MET A 128 -28.35 23.27 19.71
C MET A 128 -28.00 22.08 18.81
N GLY A 129 -28.97 21.56 18.05
CA GLY A 129 -28.74 20.47 17.10
C GLY A 129 -27.66 20.81 16.04
N LEU A 130 -27.69 22.04 15.51
CA LEU A 130 -26.68 22.50 14.56
C LEU A 130 -25.29 22.62 15.19
N ALA A 131 -25.19 23.16 16.42
CA ALA A 131 -23.92 23.28 17.13
C ALA A 131 -23.28 21.91 17.44
N ILE A 132 -24.10 20.92 17.82
CA ILE A 132 -23.65 19.54 18.04
C ILE A 132 -23.18 18.91 16.73
N ALA A 133 -23.94 19.07 15.64
CA ALA A 133 -23.57 18.55 14.33
C ALA A 133 -22.22 19.11 13.85
N ILE A 134 -21.99 20.42 14.00
CA ILE A 134 -20.72 21.06 13.66
C ILE A 134 -19.57 20.50 14.50
N ARG A 135 -19.77 20.29 15.82
CA ARG A 135 -18.74 19.70 16.68
C ARG A 135 -18.41 18.25 16.31
N ILE A 136 -19.40 17.43 15.97
CA ILE A 136 -19.18 16.05 15.51
C ILE A 136 -18.32 16.08 14.24
N VAL A 137 -18.66 16.93 13.27
CA VAL A 137 -17.90 17.07 12.03
C VAL A 137 -16.45 17.52 12.29
N ASP A 138 -16.23 18.50 13.19
CA ASP A 138 -14.88 18.98 13.53
C ASP A 138 -14.03 17.89 14.19
N VAL A 139 -14.59 17.16 15.16
CA VAL A 139 -13.89 16.03 15.82
C VAL A 139 -13.54 14.94 14.82
N MET A 140 -14.49 14.57 13.94
CA MET A 140 -14.28 13.56 12.90
C MET A 140 -13.24 14.00 11.88
N ALA A 141 -13.27 15.26 11.45
CA ALA A 141 -12.31 15.80 10.51
C ALA A 141 -10.88 15.80 11.08
N ARG A 142 -10.70 16.26 12.33
CA ARG A 142 -9.39 16.29 12.99
C ARG A 142 -8.82 14.90 13.20
N ALA A 143 -9.64 13.98 13.68
CA ALA A 143 -9.24 12.60 13.86
C ALA A 143 -8.90 11.92 12.53
N GLY A 144 -9.76 12.09 11.52
CA GLY A 144 -9.58 11.56 10.18
C GLY A 144 -8.29 12.07 9.53
N LEU A 145 -8.02 13.37 9.61
CA LEU A 145 -6.77 13.96 9.11
C LEU A 145 -5.55 13.37 9.81
N THR A 146 -5.57 13.32 11.15
CA THR A 146 -4.44 12.82 11.94
C THR A 146 -4.16 11.34 11.64
N ALA A 147 -5.20 10.51 11.61
CA ALA A 147 -5.09 9.09 11.28
C ALA A 147 -4.63 8.87 9.83
N THR A 148 -5.12 9.67 8.88
CA THR A 148 -4.72 9.58 7.47
C THR A 148 -3.25 9.91 7.28
N VAL A 149 -2.74 10.96 7.93
CA VAL A 149 -1.30 11.28 7.91
C VAL A 149 -0.49 10.13 8.52
N GLY A 150 -0.97 9.54 9.62
CA GLY A 150 -0.32 8.39 10.23
C GLY A 150 -0.27 7.15 9.31
N ILE A 151 -1.38 6.86 8.61
CA ILE A 151 -1.45 5.77 7.62
C ILE A 151 -0.49 6.03 6.46
N ILE A 152 -0.44 7.25 5.93
CA ILE A 152 0.47 7.63 4.85
C ILE A 152 1.93 7.42 5.28
N ALA A 153 2.31 7.89 6.47
CA ALA A 153 3.66 7.69 7.01
C ALA A 153 4.01 6.20 7.13
N TRP A 154 3.05 5.38 7.59
CA TRP A 154 3.22 3.94 7.70
C TRP A 154 3.34 3.25 6.33
N SER A 155 2.56 3.68 5.34
CA SER A 155 2.66 3.20 3.96
C SER A 155 4.00 3.56 3.31
N VAL A 156 4.49 4.80 3.50
CA VAL A 156 5.80 5.23 3.00
C VAL A 156 6.93 4.42 3.65
N SER A 157 6.84 4.14 4.95
CA SER A 157 7.75 3.20 5.63
C SER A 157 7.71 1.80 5.03
N GLY A 158 6.51 1.29 4.69
CA GLY A 158 6.34 0.04 3.95
C GLY A 158 7.03 0.03 2.59
N MET A 159 6.89 1.11 1.81
CA MET A 159 7.56 1.26 0.52
C MET A 159 9.09 1.30 0.68
N LEU A 160 9.61 2.06 1.66
CA LEU A 160 11.06 2.11 1.93
C LEU A 160 11.64 0.74 2.31
N ARG A 161 10.90 -0.07 3.09
CA ARG A 161 11.29 -1.46 3.40
C ARG A 161 11.33 -2.35 2.17
N ALA A 162 10.41 -2.16 1.22
CA ALA A 162 10.37 -2.91 -0.03
C ALA A 162 11.50 -2.49 -0.99
N THR A 163 11.86 -1.20 -1.00
CA THR A 163 12.94 -0.67 -1.85
C THR A 163 14.34 -0.96 -1.30
N TYR A 164 14.50 -1.02 0.03
CA TYR A 164 15.78 -1.28 0.70
C TYR A 164 15.71 -2.53 1.59
N PRO A 165 15.98 -3.73 1.05
CA PRO A 165 16.08 -4.97 1.84
C PRO A 165 17.15 -4.82 2.93
N GLY A 166 16.81 -5.11 4.20
CA GLY A 166 17.68 -4.90 5.36
C GLY A 166 17.51 -3.55 6.09
N SER A 167 16.62 -2.66 5.60
CA SER A 167 16.21 -1.44 6.32
C SER A 167 15.15 -1.67 7.41
N SER A 168 14.78 -2.94 7.64
CA SER A 168 13.81 -3.36 8.65
C SER A 168 14.23 -2.93 10.06
N SER A 169 13.28 -2.39 10.83
CA SER A 169 13.48 -2.05 12.24
C SER A 169 13.84 -3.27 13.11
N ARG A 170 13.50 -4.48 12.66
CA ARG A 170 13.82 -5.76 13.31
C ARG A 170 15.31 -6.14 13.18
N ASP A 171 15.93 -5.86 12.03
CA ASP A 171 17.32 -6.24 11.77
C ASP A 171 18.30 -5.28 12.45
N ALA A 172 17.99 -3.99 12.44
CA ALA A 172 18.78 -2.98 13.13
C ALA A 172 18.68 -3.05 14.67
N SER A 173 17.77 -3.85 15.23
CA SER A 173 17.70 -4.14 16.68
C SER A 173 18.55 -5.34 17.07
N ARG A 174 18.90 -6.22 16.11
CA ARG A 174 19.86 -7.31 16.29
C ARG A 174 21.30 -6.80 16.24
N GLU A 175 21.61 -5.90 15.29
CA GLU A 175 22.95 -5.27 15.20
C GLU A 175 23.33 -4.45 16.44
N GLY A 176 22.35 -3.89 17.16
CA GLY A 176 22.58 -3.16 18.41
C GLY A 176 22.66 -4.05 19.66
N ALA A 177 22.36 -5.34 19.55
CA ALA A 177 22.46 -6.31 20.63
C ALA A 177 23.75 -7.15 20.56
N GLU A 178 24.49 -7.06 19.44
CA GLU A 178 25.74 -7.78 19.19
C GLU A 178 27.00 -6.89 19.30
N ASN A 179 26.85 -5.61 19.65
CA ASN A 179 27.93 -4.67 19.99
C ASN A 179 27.79 -4.18 21.43
#